data_AF-A0A7S8E5N1-F1
#
_entry.id   AF-A0A7S8E5N1-F1
#
_cell.length_a   1.000
_cell.length_b   1.000
_cell.length_c   1.000
_cell.angle_alpha   90.00
_cell.angle_beta   90.00
_cell.angle_gamma   90.00
#
_symmetry.space_group_name_H-M   'P 1'
#
loop_
_entity.id
_entity.type
_entity.pdbx_description
1 polymer ?
#
loop_
_entity_poly.entity_id
_entity_poly.type
_entity_poly.pdbx_seq_one_letter_code
_entity_poly.pdbx_strand_id
1 'polypeptide(L)'
;MTFREAAARTILVVILLGLPIGILGYRYVLQPFLSPETTFEVQAYAPESGGFSPAVIQVEAGKEVTLRFTSMDVTHGVAIGPGLDAAIDHIDPGEQGEITLTFDKPGTYTYYCTTWCSADHWRMRGIIEVRDPVNPDLLPQVQSDPVIEGLLEEGIDIDADHEGEALAIAPSAARGGDLIESVIVPDEVRQVDWQRTHSPAEALTILQTQNASYSDAELRDVIAYLWMLNTTSTVDTIQTYNQNCAACHGESGNGAGPAAYLTADVPAVFDDPGYMFSMRADVLYAKIRRGGMGTDMPNFGTLFTREETWALVDYLWLLAFEPTLNE
;
A
#
# COMPACT_ATOMS: atom_id res chain seq x y z
N MET A 1 -69.71 30.20 7.79
CA MET A 1 -68.24 30.21 7.89
C MET A 1 -67.75 31.39 7.10
N THR A 2 -67.02 32.31 7.74
CA THR A 2 -66.56 33.53 7.05
C THR A 2 -65.42 33.17 6.08
N PHE A 3 -65.25 33.91 4.98
CA PHE A 3 -64.16 33.67 4.01
C PHE A 3 -62.77 33.57 4.70
N ARG A 4 -62.59 34.33 5.79
CA ARG A 4 -61.38 34.31 6.62
C ARG A 4 -61.16 32.99 7.37
N GLU A 5 -62.22 32.38 7.91
CA GLU A 5 -62.12 31.06 8.56
C GLU A 5 -61.83 29.94 7.55
N ALA A 6 -62.44 30.01 6.37
CA ALA A 6 -62.19 29.05 5.30
C ALA A 6 -60.72 29.13 4.84
N ALA A 7 -60.21 30.34 4.60
CA ALA A 7 -58.81 30.56 4.24
C ALA A 7 -57.84 30.07 5.33
N ALA A 8 -58.13 30.37 6.61
CA ALA A 8 -57.29 29.93 7.72
C ALA A 8 -57.25 28.39 7.85
N ARG A 9 -58.37 27.70 7.67
CA ARG A 9 -58.42 26.22 7.70
C ARG A 9 -57.67 25.61 6.52
N THR A 10 -57.78 26.18 5.32
CA THR A 10 -57.04 25.71 4.15
C THR A 10 -55.53 25.87 4.34
N ILE A 11 -55.08 27.03 4.86
CA ILE A 11 -53.66 27.26 5.19
C ILE A 11 -53.18 26.25 6.23
N LEU A 12 -53.97 26.02 7.29
CA LEU A 12 -53.61 25.06 8.33
C LEU A 12 -53.48 23.63 7.77
N VAL A 13 -54.36 23.21 6.87
CA VAL A 13 -54.29 21.90 6.20
C VAL A 13 -53.06 21.80 5.29
N VAL A 14 -52.73 22.84 4.53
CA VAL A 14 -51.52 22.86 3.70
C VAL A 14 -50.27 22.77 4.58
N ILE A 15 -50.23 23.44 5.73
CA ILE A 15 -49.08 23.37 6.64
C ILE A 15 -48.98 22.02 7.36
N LEU A 16 -50.10 21.51 7.88
CA LEU A 16 -50.10 20.29 8.69
C LEU A 16 -50.04 19.00 7.85
N LEU A 17 -50.52 19.03 6.61
CA LEU A 17 -50.57 17.85 5.75
C LEU A 17 -49.81 18.07 4.45
N GLY A 18 -50.04 19.18 3.75
CA GLY A 18 -49.41 19.46 2.46
C GLY A 18 -47.87 19.55 2.52
N LEU A 19 -47.34 20.29 3.49
CA LEU A 19 -45.90 20.45 3.70
C LEU A 19 -45.22 19.14 4.09
N PRO A 20 -45.69 18.39 5.11
CA PRO A 20 -45.12 17.09 5.44
C PRO A 20 -45.20 16.09 4.30
N ILE A 21 -46.33 16.01 3.59
CA ILE A 21 -46.48 15.13 2.42
C ILE A 21 -45.54 15.57 1.30
N GLY A 22 -45.38 16.87 1.07
CA GLY A 22 -44.45 17.41 0.08
C GLY A 22 -42.98 17.12 0.44
N ILE A 23 -42.60 17.27 1.71
CA ILE A 23 -41.25 16.95 2.21
C ILE A 23 -40.98 15.45 2.12
N LEU A 24 -41.93 14.61 2.54
CA LEU A 24 -41.82 13.14 2.45
C LEU A 24 -41.78 12.69 0.99
N GLY A 25 -42.64 13.23 0.14
CA GLY A 25 -42.64 12.95 -1.30
C GLY A 25 -41.32 13.39 -1.96
N TYR A 26 -40.79 14.55 -1.58
CA TYR A 26 -39.47 14.98 -2.03
C TYR A 26 -38.39 13.99 -1.58
N ARG A 27 -38.30 13.66 -0.28
CA ARG A 27 -37.27 12.76 0.27
C ARG A 27 -37.33 11.32 -0.25
N TYR A 28 -38.51 10.75 -0.39
CA TYR A 28 -38.68 9.32 -0.70
C TYR A 28 -38.99 9.04 -2.17
N VAL A 29 -39.42 10.04 -2.96
CA VAL A 29 -39.81 9.84 -4.35
C VAL A 29 -39.00 10.68 -5.32
N LEU A 30 -38.65 11.93 -5.02
CA LEU A 30 -37.92 12.78 -5.98
C LEU A 30 -36.40 12.75 -5.74
N GLN A 31 -35.96 12.86 -4.50
CA GLN A 31 -34.54 12.93 -4.13
C GLN A 31 -33.72 11.70 -4.60
N PRO A 32 -34.20 10.45 -4.53
CA PRO A 32 -33.46 9.29 -5.06
C PRO A 32 -33.26 9.32 -6.58
N PHE A 33 -34.13 10.03 -7.32
CA PHE A 33 -34.00 10.20 -8.77
C PHE A 33 -33.20 11.44 -9.15
N LEU A 34 -33.12 12.44 -8.27
CA LEU A 34 -32.46 13.72 -8.52
C LEU A 34 -31.01 13.76 -8.02
N SER A 35 -30.65 12.94 -7.03
CA SER A 35 -29.31 12.85 -6.45
C SER A 35 -28.93 11.38 -6.28
N PRO A 36 -28.43 10.71 -7.33
CA PRO A 36 -28.01 9.31 -7.26
C PRO A 36 -26.72 9.09 -6.46
N GLU A 37 -26.20 10.12 -5.76
CA GLU A 37 -25.05 9.99 -4.86
C GLU A 37 -25.30 8.83 -3.89
N THR A 38 -24.62 7.72 -4.17
CA THR A 38 -24.74 6.52 -3.38
C THR A 38 -23.72 6.68 -2.26
N THR A 39 -24.17 7.26 -1.15
CA THR A 39 -23.33 7.42 0.02
C THR A 39 -23.37 6.16 0.89
N PHE A 40 -22.19 5.62 1.22
CA PHE A 40 -22.04 4.51 2.16
C PHE A 40 -21.44 5.02 3.47
N GLU A 41 -22.09 4.70 4.58
CA GLU A 41 -21.62 5.00 5.93
C GLU A 41 -20.70 3.89 6.41
N VAL A 42 -19.52 4.25 6.90
CA VAL A 42 -18.54 3.35 7.47
C VAL A 42 -18.14 3.86 8.85
N GLN A 43 -18.41 3.07 9.87
CA GLN A 43 -17.93 3.33 11.23
C GLN A 43 -16.53 2.74 11.38
N ALA A 44 -15.60 3.52 11.92
CA ALA A 44 -14.24 3.12 12.20
C ALA A 44 -14.06 2.93 13.71
N TYR A 45 -13.76 1.69 14.09
CA TYR A 45 -13.29 1.32 15.42
C TYR A 45 -11.87 0.75 15.33
N ALA A 46 -11.10 0.83 16.41
CA ALA A 46 -9.87 0.07 16.55
C ALA A 46 -10.12 -1.44 16.24
N PRO A 47 -9.16 -2.15 15.63
CA PRO A 47 -9.29 -3.55 15.25
C PRO A 47 -9.90 -4.47 16.32
N GLU A 48 -9.42 -4.36 17.56
CA GLU A 48 -9.88 -5.14 18.71
C GLU A 48 -11.33 -4.85 19.13
N SER A 49 -11.88 -3.71 18.69
CA SER A 49 -13.24 -3.23 18.97
C SER A 49 -14.21 -3.46 17.80
N GLY A 50 -13.75 -4.05 16.69
CA GLY A 50 -14.60 -4.42 15.55
C GLY A 50 -14.15 -3.87 14.20
N GLY A 51 -13.10 -3.04 14.15
CA GLY A 51 -12.56 -2.52 12.89
C GLY A 51 -13.57 -1.64 12.13
N PHE A 52 -13.51 -1.70 10.79
CA PHE A 52 -14.47 -1.00 9.96
C PHE A 52 -15.81 -1.74 9.84
N SER A 53 -16.91 -1.00 9.96
CA SER A 53 -18.28 -1.51 9.83
C SER A 53 -19.12 -0.64 8.88
N PRO A 54 -19.63 -1.18 7.76
CA PRO A 54 -19.48 -2.57 7.32
C PRO A 54 -18.03 -2.88 6.92
N ALA A 55 -17.66 -4.16 6.99
CA ALA A 55 -16.34 -4.65 6.53
C ALA A 55 -16.30 -4.89 5.01
N VAL A 56 -17.46 -4.96 4.36
CA VAL A 56 -17.61 -5.16 2.92
C VAL A 56 -18.65 -4.17 2.38
N ILE A 57 -18.28 -3.46 1.33
CA ILE A 57 -19.16 -2.54 0.59
C ILE A 57 -19.26 -3.05 -0.84
N GLN A 58 -20.46 -3.05 -1.40
CA GLN A 58 -20.69 -3.45 -2.78
C GLN A 58 -21.08 -2.22 -3.60
N VAL A 59 -20.35 -1.97 -4.68
CA VAL A 59 -20.57 -0.85 -5.60
C VAL A 59 -20.58 -1.35 -7.04
N GLU A 60 -21.06 -0.54 -7.98
CA GLU A 60 -21.00 -0.85 -9.41
C GLU A 60 -19.90 -0.03 -10.09
N ALA A 61 -19.16 -0.65 -11.01
CA ALA A 61 -18.16 0.05 -11.81
C ALA A 61 -18.78 1.19 -12.63
N GLY A 62 -18.08 2.31 -12.73
CA GLY A 62 -18.49 3.49 -13.50
C GLY A 62 -19.54 4.37 -12.84
N LYS A 63 -19.98 4.07 -11.61
CA LYS A 63 -20.83 4.96 -10.81
C LYS A 63 -19.98 5.73 -9.80
N GLU A 64 -20.28 7.01 -9.66
CA GLU A 64 -19.74 7.84 -8.59
C GLU A 64 -20.37 7.44 -7.25
N VAL A 65 -19.52 7.23 -6.25
CA VAL A 65 -19.92 6.85 -4.90
C VAL A 65 -19.19 7.71 -3.88
N THR A 66 -19.85 7.96 -2.75
CA THR A 66 -19.25 8.65 -1.61
C THR A 66 -19.15 7.68 -0.45
N LEU A 67 -17.95 7.52 0.11
CA LEU A 67 -17.70 6.72 1.30
C LEU A 67 -17.48 7.68 2.46
N ARG A 68 -18.38 7.69 3.43
CA ARG A 68 -18.29 8.50 4.64
C ARG A 68 -17.79 7.65 5.79
N PHE A 69 -16.62 7.98 6.30
CA PHE A 69 -15.99 7.32 7.42
C PHE A 69 -16.17 8.15 8.68
N THR A 70 -16.65 7.53 9.76
CA THR A 70 -16.86 8.19 11.06
C THR A 70 -16.03 7.47 12.11
N SER A 71 -15.17 8.20 12.83
CA SER A 71 -14.44 7.62 13.95
C SER A 71 -15.33 7.49 15.18
N MET A 72 -15.34 6.30 15.77
CA MET A 72 -16.18 5.98 16.93
C MET A 72 -15.40 5.86 18.24
N ASP A 73 -14.06 5.91 18.22
CA ASP A 73 -13.21 5.69 19.39
C ASP A 73 -11.91 6.52 19.43
N VAL A 74 -10.97 6.27 18.52
CA VAL A 74 -9.63 6.90 18.44
C VAL A 74 -9.43 7.58 17.09
N THR A 75 -8.36 8.35 16.93
CA THR A 75 -8.05 8.94 15.62
C THR A 75 -7.70 7.84 14.61
N HIS A 76 -8.34 7.90 13.45
CA HIS A 76 -8.07 7.03 12.32
C HIS A 76 -7.60 7.85 11.12
N GLY A 77 -6.94 7.22 10.17
CA GLY A 77 -6.77 7.71 8.80
C GLY A 77 -7.39 6.68 7.87
N VAL A 78 -7.68 7.03 6.63
CA VAL A 78 -8.25 6.08 5.67
C VAL A 78 -7.58 6.28 4.33
N ALA A 79 -7.14 5.21 3.68
CA ALA A 79 -6.78 5.23 2.27
C ALA A 79 -7.47 4.08 1.54
N ILE A 80 -7.67 4.24 0.23
CA ILE A 80 -8.26 3.22 -0.65
C ILE A 80 -7.26 2.85 -1.73
N GLY A 81 -6.96 1.55 -1.82
CA GLY A 81 -6.07 0.99 -2.82
C GLY A 81 -6.69 -0.18 -3.58
N PRO A 82 -6.04 -0.66 -4.65
CA PRO A 82 -4.80 -0.11 -5.21
C PRO A 82 -5.03 1.04 -6.21
N GLY A 83 -4.13 2.02 -6.22
CA GLY A 83 -4.00 3.02 -7.30
C GLY A 83 -5.15 4.03 -7.44
N LEU A 84 -5.81 4.40 -6.34
CA LEU A 84 -6.95 5.32 -6.36
C LEU A 84 -6.65 6.72 -5.81
N ASP A 85 -5.43 6.98 -5.33
CA ASP A 85 -5.00 8.26 -4.73
C ASP A 85 -6.10 8.92 -3.86
N ALA A 86 -6.71 8.10 -3.02
CA ALA A 86 -7.92 8.42 -2.29
C ALA A 86 -7.67 8.20 -0.80
N ALA A 87 -7.44 9.28 -0.07
CA ALA A 87 -7.11 9.23 1.34
C ALA A 87 -7.75 10.36 2.17
N ILE A 88 -7.87 10.09 3.47
CA ILE A 88 -8.20 11.02 4.53
C ILE A 88 -7.09 10.88 5.58
N ASP A 89 -6.36 11.97 5.84
CA ASP A 89 -5.20 11.94 6.74
C ASP A 89 -5.58 11.62 8.19
N HIS A 90 -6.59 12.31 8.73
CA HIS A 90 -7.05 12.14 10.10
C HIS A 90 -8.58 12.28 10.21
N ILE A 91 -9.16 11.44 11.06
CA ILE A 91 -10.56 11.45 11.47
C ILE A 91 -10.57 11.27 13.00
N ASP A 92 -10.75 12.37 13.72
CA ASP A 92 -10.76 12.36 15.19
C ASP A 92 -12.06 11.76 15.75
N PRO A 93 -12.07 11.30 17.02
CA PRO A 93 -13.24 10.67 17.62
C PRO A 93 -14.51 11.52 17.54
N GLY A 94 -15.56 10.96 16.93
CA GLY A 94 -16.83 11.65 16.69
C GLY A 94 -16.87 12.54 15.44
N GLU A 95 -15.75 12.67 14.73
CA GLU A 95 -15.67 13.34 13.44
C GLU A 95 -15.89 12.37 12.27
N GLN A 96 -16.11 12.95 11.09
CA GLN A 96 -16.33 12.22 9.85
C GLN A 96 -15.48 12.82 8.71
N GLY A 97 -15.00 11.95 7.84
CA GLY A 97 -14.38 12.30 6.56
C GLY A 97 -15.09 11.60 5.42
N GLU A 98 -15.00 12.17 4.21
CA GLU A 98 -15.64 11.62 3.02
C GLU A 98 -14.65 11.48 1.88
N ILE A 99 -14.74 10.36 1.15
CA ILE A 99 -14.02 10.13 -0.10
C ILE A 99 -15.09 9.92 -1.18
N THR A 100 -15.07 10.76 -2.22
CA THR A 100 -15.94 10.59 -3.39
C THR A 100 -15.08 10.18 -4.58
N LEU A 101 -15.42 9.04 -5.20
CA LEU A 101 -14.65 8.47 -6.29
C LEU A 101 -15.52 7.64 -7.24
N THR A 102 -14.98 7.33 -8.42
CA THR A 102 -15.56 6.39 -9.38
C THR A 102 -14.59 5.24 -9.60
N PHE A 103 -15.08 4.01 -9.55
CA PHE A 103 -14.28 2.81 -9.83
C PHE A 103 -14.42 2.43 -11.31
N ASP A 104 -13.36 2.63 -12.09
CA ASP A 104 -13.41 2.36 -13.54
C ASP A 104 -13.48 0.87 -13.89
N LYS A 105 -12.94 0.01 -13.03
CA LYS A 105 -12.79 -1.42 -13.29
C LYS A 105 -13.49 -2.25 -12.21
N PRO A 106 -14.23 -3.29 -12.58
CA PRO A 106 -14.66 -4.32 -11.64
C PRO A 106 -13.45 -4.96 -10.95
N GLY A 107 -13.58 -5.27 -9.67
CA GLY A 107 -12.45 -5.70 -8.87
C GLY A 107 -12.71 -5.68 -7.37
N THR A 108 -11.67 -6.04 -6.64
CA THR A 108 -11.63 -5.89 -5.18
C THR A 108 -10.66 -4.77 -4.85
N TYR A 109 -11.16 -3.77 -4.15
CA TYR A 109 -10.38 -2.67 -3.60
C TYR A 109 -10.38 -2.78 -2.07
N THR A 110 -9.34 -2.27 -1.43
CA THR A 110 -9.21 -2.29 0.03
C THR A 110 -9.22 -0.86 0.54
N TYR A 111 -10.10 -0.55 1.49
CA TYR A 111 -9.89 0.60 2.36
C TYR A 111 -9.22 0.15 3.65
N TYR A 112 -8.23 0.90 4.09
CA TYR A 112 -7.40 0.53 5.22
C TYR A 112 -7.05 1.75 6.04
N CYS A 113 -6.79 1.53 7.33
CA CYS A 113 -6.37 2.61 8.20
C CYS A 113 -4.92 3.01 7.89
N THR A 114 -4.63 4.31 7.87
CA THR A 114 -3.28 4.87 7.65
C THR A 114 -2.68 5.53 8.90
N THR A 115 -3.42 5.52 10.01
CA THR A 115 -3.02 6.13 11.28
C THR A 115 -2.93 5.05 12.35
N TRP A 116 -1.84 5.06 13.13
CA TRP A 116 -1.62 4.10 14.21
C TRP A 116 -2.70 4.19 15.31
N CYS A 117 -3.78 3.43 15.12
CA CYS A 117 -4.97 3.46 15.97
C CYS A 117 -4.91 2.46 17.14
N SER A 118 -4.15 1.38 17.02
CA SER A 118 -3.93 0.39 18.08
C SER A 118 -2.72 -0.50 17.77
N ALA A 119 -2.39 -1.42 18.69
CA ALA A 119 -1.34 -2.40 18.48
C ALA A 119 -1.66 -3.39 17.34
N ASP A 120 -2.91 -3.51 16.90
CA ASP A 120 -3.33 -4.36 15.79
C ASP A 120 -3.60 -3.56 14.50
N HIS A 121 -3.13 -2.31 14.42
CA HIS A 121 -3.48 -1.33 13.38
C HIS A 121 -3.44 -1.90 11.95
N TRP A 122 -2.43 -2.71 11.61
CA TRP A 122 -2.28 -3.30 10.28
C TRP A 122 -3.44 -4.22 9.85
N ARG A 123 -4.25 -4.70 10.81
CA ARG A 123 -5.47 -5.50 10.58
C ARG A 123 -6.69 -4.65 10.23
N MET A 124 -6.60 -3.32 10.39
CA MET A 124 -7.73 -2.42 10.18
C MET A 124 -8.00 -2.21 8.69
N ARG A 125 -8.77 -3.12 8.09
CA ARG A 125 -9.04 -3.15 6.64
C ARG A 125 -10.49 -3.54 6.37
N GLY A 126 -11.04 -3.04 5.28
CA GLY A 126 -12.31 -3.47 4.72
C GLY A 126 -12.25 -3.54 3.19
N ILE A 127 -13.26 -4.15 2.59
CA ILE A 127 -13.27 -4.52 1.18
C ILE A 127 -14.35 -3.73 0.45
N ILE A 128 -14.01 -3.24 -0.74
CA ILE A 128 -14.98 -2.72 -1.71
C ILE A 128 -15.02 -3.68 -2.89
N GLU A 129 -16.14 -4.37 -3.03
CA GLU A 129 -16.44 -5.23 -4.17
C GLU A 129 -17.07 -4.36 -5.26
N VAL A 130 -16.30 -4.07 -6.30
CA VAL A 130 -16.79 -3.34 -7.48
C VAL A 130 -17.29 -4.37 -8.48
N ARG A 131 -18.60 -4.40 -8.72
CA ARG A 131 -19.26 -5.34 -9.64
C ARG A 131 -19.35 -4.78 -11.05
N ASP A 132 -19.27 -5.67 -12.04
CA ASP A 132 -19.57 -5.34 -13.44
C ASP A 132 -21.09 -5.12 -13.58
N PRO A 133 -21.56 -3.94 -14.02
CA PRO A 133 -22.99 -3.71 -14.23
C PRO A 133 -23.59 -4.60 -15.32
N VAL A 134 -22.79 -5.11 -16.25
CA VAL A 134 -23.23 -6.04 -17.30
C VAL A 134 -23.33 -7.47 -16.77
N ASN A 135 -22.44 -7.86 -15.85
CA ASN A 135 -22.36 -9.22 -15.29
C ASN A 135 -22.20 -9.18 -13.75
N PRO A 136 -23.25 -8.80 -13.00
CA PRO A 136 -23.15 -8.53 -11.56
C PRO A 136 -22.83 -9.77 -10.70
N ASP A 137 -23.10 -10.97 -11.22
CA ASP A 137 -22.81 -12.25 -10.55
C ASP A 137 -21.35 -12.72 -10.78
N LEU A 138 -20.60 -12.06 -11.66
CA LEU A 138 -19.21 -12.39 -11.89
C LEU A 138 -18.38 -11.95 -10.67
N LEU A 139 -17.81 -12.91 -9.96
CA LEU A 139 -16.88 -12.60 -8.88
C LEU A 139 -15.64 -11.91 -9.44
N PRO A 140 -15.12 -10.87 -8.75
CA PRO A 140 -13.83 -10.28 -9.06
C PRO A 140 -12.78 -11.38 -9.23
N GLN A 141 -12.11 -11.41 -10.37
CA GLN A 141 -11.04 -12.37 -10.59
C GLN A 141 -9.85 -11.96 -9.72
N VAL A 142 -9.20 -12.94 -9.07
CA VAL A 142 -7.93 -12.70 -8.39
C VAL A 142 -6.94 -12.26 -9.46
N GLN A 143 -6.39 -11.06 -9.32
CA GLN A 143 -5.43 -10.53 -10.27
C GLN A 143 -4.13 -11.32 -10.13
N SER A 144 -3.71 -11.99 -11.21
CA SER A 144 -2.41 -12.65 -11.26
C SER A 144 -1.28 -11.63 -11.17
N ASP A 145 -0.16 -12.06 -10.58
CA ASP A 145 1.06 -11.28 -10.55
C ASP A 145 2.19 -12.04 -11.26
N PRO A 146 2.63 -11.59 -12.44
CA PRO A 146 3.61 -12.34 -13.23
C PRO A 146 4.96 -12.49 -12.54
N VAL A 147 5.31 -11.60 -11.60
CA VAL A 147 6.57 -11.70 -10.83
C VAL A 147 6.49 -12.87 -9.85
N ILE A 148 5.35 -12.99 -9.14
CA ILE A 148 5.12 -14.10 -8.20
C ILE A 148 4.99 -15.42 -8.98
N GLU A 149 4.31 -15.42 -10.13
CA GLU A 149 4.22 -16.59 -10.99
C GLU A 149 5.60 -17.04 -11.48
N GLY A 150 6.46 -16.12 -11.93
CA GLY A 150 7.83 -16.44 -12.33
C GLY A 150 8.67 -17.07 -11.21
N LEU A 151 8.60 -16.53 -10.00
CA LEU A 151 9.29 -17.11 -8.83
C LEU A 151 8.80 -18.53 -8.51
N LEU A 152 7.49 -18.77 -8.63
CA LEU A 152 6.91 -20.10 -8.43
C LEU A 152 7.35 -21.09 -9.52
N GLU A 153 7.46 -20.65 -10.78
CA GLU A 153 7.96 -21.46 -11.89
C GLU A 153 9.44 -21.82 -11.72
N GLU A 154 10.24 -20.90 -11.19
CA GLU A 154 11.65 -21.13 -10.81
C GLU A 154 11.79 -22.02 -9.56
N GLY A 155 10.71 -22.22 -8.79
CA GLY A 155 10.73 -22.96 -7.54
C GLY A 155 11.41 -22.21 -6.39
N ILE A 156 11.44 -20.87 -6.44
CA ILE A 156 11.99 -20.01 -5.40
C ILE A 156 11.02 -19.94 -4.23
N ASP A 157 11.49 -20.35 -3.05
CA ASP A 157 10.76 -20.18 -1.80
C ASP A 157 11.00 -18.77 -1.26
N ILE A 158 10.01 -17.89 -1.45
CA ILE A 158 10.09 -16.52 -0.93
C ILE A 158 10.02 -16.46 0.60
N ASP A 159 9.66 -17.54 1.30
CA ASP A 159 9.66 -17.62 2.76
C ASP A 159 10.91 -18.26 3.35
N ALA A 160 11.86 -18.69 2.52
CA ALA A 160 13.13 -19.20 3.01
C ALA A 160 13.85 -18.16 3.88
N ASP A 161 14.58 -18.63 4.88
CA ASP A 161 15.47 -17.79 5.66
C ASP A 161 16.62 -17.30 4.77
N HIS A 162 16.85 -16.00 4.78
CA HIS A 162 17.94 -15.36 4.06
C HIS A 162 18.92 -14.79 5.08
N GLU A 163 20.07 -15.44 5.26
CA GLU A 163 21.13 -14.91 6.09
C GLU A 163 22.01 -13.95 5.27
N GLY A 164 22.28 -12.78 5.85
CA GLY A 164 23.22 -11.81 5.28
C GLY A 164 24.68 -12.21 5.53
N GLU A 165 25.58 -11.77 4.65
CA GLU A 165 27.03 -11.85 4.91
C GLU A 165 27.47 -10.63 5.73
N ALA A 166 28.17 -10.84 6.85
CA ALA A 166 28.73 -9.73 7.62
C ALA A 166 29.81 -9.00 6.80
N LEU A 167 29.52 -7.78 6.36
CA LEU A 167 30.45 -6.96 5.58
C LEU A 167 31.35 -6.12 6.49
N ALA A 168 32.67 -6.22 6.28
CA ALA A 168 33.65 -5.42 7.04
C ALA A 168 33.57 -3.92 6.72
N ILE A 169 33.17 -3.58 5.49
CA ILE A 169 32.97 -2.22 5.01
C ILE A 169 31.65 -2.21 4.24
N ALA A 170 30.78 -1.25 4.57
CA ALA A 170 29.54 -1.06 3.85
C ALA A 170 29.82 -0.64 2.39
N PRO A 171 29.18 -1.27 1.39
CA PRO A 171 29.21 -0.83 0.01
C PRO A 171 28.75 0.62 -0.12
N SER A 172 29.34 1.36 -1.06
CA SER A 172 29.00 2.76 -1.34
C SER A 172 28.77 2.97 -2.82
N ALA A 173 27.56 3.38 -3.18
CA ALA A 173 27.22 3.74 -4.55
C ALA A 173 28.06 4.89 -5.09
N ALA A 174 28.39 5.89 -4.26
CA ALA A 174 29.28 6.99 -4.66
C ALA A 174 30.68 6.50 -5.07
N ARG A 175 31.32 5.63 -4.25
CA ARG A 175 32.63 5.04 -4.61
C ARG A 175 32.53 4.14 -5.85
N GLY A 176 31.42 3.42 -5.99
CA GLY A 176 31.15 2.60 -7.18
C GLY A 176 31.04 3.42 -8.46
N GLY A 177 30.38 4.58 -8.38
CA GLY A 177 30.27 5.54 -9.49
C GLY A 177 31.62 6.07 -9.95
N ASP A 178 32.57 6.27 -9.03
CA ASP A 178 33.95 6.66 -9.38
C ASP A 178 34.72 5.53 -10.11
N LEU A 179 34.32 4.27 -9.91
CA LEU A 179 35.01 3.08 -10.43
C LEU A 179 34.39 2.53 -11.72
N ILE A 180 33.12 2.86 -12.03
CA ILE A 180 32.31 2.18 -13.06
C ILE A 180 32.92 2.19 -14.47
N GLU A 181 33.66 3.23 -14.83
CA GLU A 181 34.30 3.35 -16.15
C GLU A 181 35.57 2.48 -16.27
N SER A 182 36.13 2.04 -15.13
CA SER A 182 37.37 1.27 -15.07
C SER A 182 37.14 -0.23 -14.84
N VAL A 183 36.00 -0.59 -14.24
CA VAL A 183 35.59 -1.98 -13.99
C VAL A 183 34.86 -2.56 -15.20
N ILE A 184 35.22 -3.77 -15.59
CA ILE A 184 34.54 -4.52 -16.65
C ILE A 184 33.22 -5.07 -16.07
N VAL A 185 32.11 -4.45 -16.45
CA VAL A 185 30.75 -4.90 -16.07
C VAL A 185 30.05 -5.46 -17.31
N PRO A 186 29.73 -6.76 -17.34
CA PRO A 186 28.98 -7.38 -18.44
C PRO A 186 27.64 -6.70 -18.68
N ASP A 187 27.19 -6.69 -19.95
CA ASP A 187 25.93 -6.03 -20.35
C ASP A 187 24.71 -6.58 -19.60
N GLU A 188 24.69 -7.87 -19.26
CA GLU A 188 23.60 -8.49 -18.49
C GLU A 188 23.47 -7.87 -17.08
N VAL A 189 24.59 -7.65 -16.38
CA VAL A 189 24.60 -7.08 -15.02
C VAL A 189 24.14 -5.62 -15.01
N ARG A 190 24.20 -4.93 -16.16
CA ARG A 190 23.70 -3.56 -16.33
C ARG A 190 22.18 -3.48 -16.57
N GLN A 191 21.53 -4.61 -16.88
CA GLN A 191 20.10 -4.63 -17.22
C GLN A 191 19.25 -4.71 -15.95
N VAL A 192 18.27 -3.80 -15.85
CA VAL A 192 17.34 -3.76 -14.71
C VAL A 192 16.57 -5.07 -14.52
N ASP A 193 16.16 -5.73 -15.60
CA ASP A 193 15.44 -7.00 -15.53
C ASP A 193 16.30 -8.12 -14.92
N TRP A 194 17.61 -8.11 -15.21
CA TRP A 194 18.56 -9.05 -14.61
C TRP A 194 18.79 -8.71 -13.13
N GLN A 195 19.00 -7.44 -12.80
CA GLN A 195 19.16 -6.96 -11.42
C GLN A 195 17.94 -7.25 -10.54
N ARG A 196 16.74 -7.30 -11.14
CA ARG A 196 15.50 -7.64 -10.42
C ARG A 196 15.40 -9.12 -10.05
N THR A 197 16.03 -9.99 -10.85
CA THR A 197 15.93 -11.45 -10.75
C THR A 197 17.19 -12.12 -10.21
N HIS A 198 18.21 -11.34 -9.87
CA HIS A 198 19.47 -11.83 -9.32
C HIS A 198 19.87 -10.96 -8.12
N SER A 199 20.65 -11.53 -7.22
CA SER A 199 21.19 -10.84 -6.05
C SER A 199 22.47 -10.06 -6.38
N PRO A 200 22.79 -9.00 -5.62
CA PRO A 200 24.11 -8.38 -5.64
C PRO A 200 25.27 -9.37 -5.45
N ALA A 201 25.10 -10.40 -4.62
CA ALA A 201 26.09 -11.46 -4.40
C ALA A 201 26.39 -12.28 -5.67
N GLU A 202 25.38 -12.58 -6.49
CA GLU A 202 25.56 -13.22 -7.79
C GLU A 202 26.32 -12.31 -8.76
N ALA A 203 25.99 -11.01 -8.77
CA ALA A 203 26.73 -10.03 -9.56
C ALA A 203 28.21 -9.94 -9.17
N LEU A 204 28.52 -10.02 -7.87
CA LEU A 204 29.90 -10.02 -7.37
C LEU A 204 30.69 -11.21 -7.93
N THR A 205 30.09 -12.40 -7.93
CA THR A 205 30.72 -13.60 -8.50
C THR A 205 31.07 -13.40 -9.97
N ILE A 206 30.18 -12.76 -10.75
CA ILE A 206 30.43 -12.45 -12.16
C ILE A 206 31.57 -11.43 -12.31
N LEU A 207 31.53 -10.33 -11.57
CA LEU A 207 32.53 -9.26 -11.65
C LEU A 207 33.93 -9.74 -11.25
N GLN A 208 34.05 -10.58 -10.22
CA GLN A 208 35.33 -11.13 -9.76
C GLN A 208 36.07 -11.88 -10.87
N THR A 209 35.36 -12.62 -11.71
CA THR A 209 35.99 -13.41 -12.78
C THR A 209 36.65 -12.56 -13.86
N GLN A 210 36.20 -11.31 -14.04
CA GLN A 210 36.66 -10.41 -15.11
C GLN A 210 37.53 -9.27 -14.59
N ASN A 211 37.62 -9.07 -13.28
CA ASN A 211 38.23 -7.90 -12.64
C ASN A 211 39.25 -8.27 -11.55
N ALA A 212 40.18 -9.18 -11.85
CA ALA A 212 41.16 -9.70 -10.88
C ALA A 212 42.08 -8.65 -10.23
N SER A 213 42.14 -7.42 -10.75
CA SER A 213 42.92 -6.31 -10.18
C SER A 213 42.18 -5.53 -9.09
N TYR A 214 40.88 -5.74 -8.92
CA TYR A 214 40.04 -5.05 -7.95
C TYR A 214 39.77 -5.94 -6.74
N SER A 215 39.66 -5.33 -5.57
CA SER A 215 39.23 -6.00 -4.35
C SER A 215 37.72 -6.23 -4.33
N ASP A 216 37.27 -7.20 -3.53
CA ASP A 216 35.82 -7.44 -3.35
C ASP A 216 35.09 -6.20 -2.82
N ALA A 217 35.74 -5.38 -1.99
CA ALA A 217 35.14 -4.14 -1.49
C ALA A 217 34.87 -3.14 -2.63
N GLU A 218 35.83 -2.96 -3.54
CA GLU A 218 35.67 -2.09 -4.72
C GLU A 218 34.60 -2.63 -5.69
N LEU A 219 34.53 -3.95 -5.87
CA LEU A 219 33.50 -4.55 -6.73
C LEU A 219 32.10 -4.45 -6.09
N ARG A 220 31.98 -4.60 -4.77
CA ARG A 220 30.73 -4.36 -4.04
C ARG A 220 30.28 -2.91 -4.15
N ASP A 221 31.21 -1.95 -4.11
CA ASP A 221 30.89 -0.52 -4.35
C ASP A 221 30.28 -0.32 -5.75
N VAL A 222 30.87 -0.91 -6.79
CA VAL A 222 30.33 -0.86 -8.17
C VAL A 222 28.95 -1.51 -8.25
N ILE A 223 28.72 -2.61 -7.55
CA ILE A 223 27.41 -3.28 -7.53
C ILE A 223 26.36 -2.43 -6.82
N ALA A 224 26.71 -1.81 -5.68
CA ALA A 224 25.83 -0.86 -5.02
C ALA A 224 25.45 0.28 -5.96
N TYR A 225 26.41 0.84 -6.72
CA TYR A 225 26.12 1.84 -7.74
C TYR A 225 25.16 1.33 -8.83
N LEU A 226 25.33 0.09 -9.32
CA LEU A 226 24.46 -0.51 -10.33
C LEU A 226 23.03 -0.72 -9.84
N TRP A 227 22.84 -1.12 -8.58
CA TRP A 227 21.52 -1.27 -7.96
C TRP A 227 20.86 0.07 -7.66
N MET A 228 21.67 1.09 -7.36
CA MET A 228 21.18 2.45 -7.11
C MET A 228 20.87 3.24 -8.38
N LEU A 229 21.43 2.86 -9.53
CA LEU A 229 21.35 3.60 -10.80
C LEU A 229 19.91 3.87 -11.28
N ASN A 230 19.00 2.92 -11.06
CA ASN A 230 17.60 3.02 -11.44
C ASN A 230 16.66 3.21 -10.24
N THR A 231 17.23 3.32 -9.04
CA THR A 231 16.46 3.47 -7.81
C THR A 231 15.99 4.92 -7.70
N THR A 232 14.68 5.11 -7.68
CA THR A 232 14.07 6.42 -7.43
C THR A 232 13.10 6.31 -6.27
N SER A 233 13.27 7.14 -5.24
CA SER A 233 12.24 7.35 -4.23
C SER A 233 11.57 8.70 -4.44
N THR A 234 10.26 8.71 -4.25
CA THR A 234 9.48 9.95 -4.17
C THR A 234 9.11 10.21 -2.71
N VAL A 235 8.70 11.45 -2.40
CA VAL A 235 8.12 11.77 -1.09
C VAL A 235 6.96 10.81 -0.76
N ASP A 236 6.15 10.46 -1.77
CA ASP A 236 5.02 9.55 -1.65
C ASP A 236 5.48 8.12 -1.30
N THR A 237 6.60 7.66 -1.88
CA THR A 237 7.19 6.34 -1.57
C THR A 237 7.67 6.29 -0.11
N ILE A 238 8.37 7.32 0.35
CA ILE A 238 8.86 7.41 1.73
C ILE A 238 7.68 7.44 2.71
N GLN A 239 6.67 8.25 2.41
CA GLN A 239 5.44 8.31 3.22
C GLN A 239 4.73 6.96 3.25
N THR A 240 4.63 6.26 2.11
CA THR A 240 4.04 4.93 2.03
C THR A 240 4.80 3.93 2.90
N TYR A 241 6.14 3.93 2.86
CA TYR A 241 6.96 3.09 3.72
C TYR A 241 6.74 3.42 5.21
N ASN A 242 6.77 4.70 5.59
CA ASN A 242 6.59 5.11 6.98
C ASN A 242 5.21 4.74 7.54
N GLN A 243 4.16 4.88 6.72
CA GLN A 243 2.80 4.56 7.13
C GLN A 243 2.55 3.04 7.24
N ASN A 244 3.21 2.21 6.41
CA ASN A 244 2.81 0.81 6.24
C ASN A 244 3.89 -0.21 6.66
N CYS A 245 5.15 0.18 6.76
CA CYS A 245 6.30 -0.72 6.93
C CYS A 245 7.10 -0.40 8.20
N ALA A 246 7.34 0.89 8.48
CA ALA A 246 8.25 1.34 9.54
C ALA A 246 7.84 0.92 10.96
N ALA A 247 6.56 0.65 11.20
CA ALA A 247 6.10 0.15 12.49
C ALA A 247 6.78 -1.16 12.91
N CYS A 248 7.11 -2.04 11.96
CA CYS A 248 7.83 -3.28 12.21
C CYS A 248 9.30 -3.16 11.78
N HIS A 249 9.56 -2.58 10.61
CA HIS A 249 10.90 -2.55 10.01
C HIS A 249 11.76 -1.34 10.43
N GLY A 250 11.22 -0.40 11.21
CA GLY A 250 11.87 0.86 11.59
C GLY A 250 11.88 1.89 10.45
N GLU A 251 11.84 3.18 10.80
CA GLU A 251 11.85 4.28 9.81
C GLU A 251 13.13 4.27 8.96
N SER A 252 14.27 3.91 9.56
CA SER A 252 15.55 3.75 8.85
C SER A 252 15.75 2.36 8.24
N GLY A 253 14.82 1.42 8.41
CA GLY A 253 15.01 0.03 7.99
C GLY A 253 15.79 -0.86 8.98
N ASN A 254 16.06 -0.39 10.19
CA ASN A 254 16.87 -1.10 11.19
C ASN A 254 16.20 -2.30 11.88
N GLY A 255 14.97 -2.67 11.49
CA GLY A 255 14.20 -3.76 12.11
C GLY A 255 13.74 -3.47 13.54
N ALA A 256 13.91 -2.23 14.04
CA ALA A 256 13.60 -1.83 15.41
C ALA A 256 12.35 -0.94 15.49
N GLY A 257 11.35 -1.21 14.65
CA GLY A 257 10.06 -0.52 14.71
C GLY A 257 9.34 -0.75 16.05
N PRO A 258 8.45 0.17 16.47
CA PRO A 258 7.74 0.07 17.75
C PRO A 258 6.88 -1.20 17.90
N ALA A 259 6.54 -1.89 16.82
CA ALA A 259 5.81 -3.16 16.82
C ALA A 259 6.68 -4.37 16.46
N ALA A 260 8.00 -4.20 16.26
CA ALA A 260 8.90 -5.29 15.88
C ALA A 260 8.92 -6.45 16.91
N TYR A 261 8.68 -6.16 18.19
CA TYR A 261 8.66 -7.18 19.24
C TYR A 261 7.32 -7.96 19.32
N LEU A 262 6.32 -7.56 18.53
CA LEU A 262 4.99 -8.18 18.51
C LEU A 262 4.86 -9.25 17.42
N THR A 263 5.81 -9.35 16.50
CA THR A 263 5.78 -10.29 15.37
C THR A 263 6.29 -11.67 15.78
N ALA A 264 5.79 -12.71 15.11
CA ALA A 264 6.26 -14.08 15.30
C ALA A 264 7.75 -14.26 14.97
N ASP A 265 8.22 -13.59 13.91
CA ASP A 265 9.62 -13.59 13.46
C ASP A 265 10.20 -12.18 13.54
N VAL A 266 11.53 -12.10 13.70
CA VAL A 266 12.24 -10.81 13.71
C VAL A 266 12.10 -10.16 12.33
N PRO A 267 11.63 -8.90 12.25
CA PRO A 267 11.53 -8.19 10.96
C PRO A 267 12.88 -8.09 10.26
N ALA A 268 12.87 -8.16 8.93
CA ALA A 268 14.06 -7.93 8.11
C ALA A 268 14.68 -6.54 8.39
N VAL A 269 16.01 -6.50 8.40
CA VAL A 269 16.83 -5.31 8.65
C VAL A 269 17.34 -4.79 7.31
N PHE A 270 16.60 -3.86 6.71
CA PHE A 270 16.88 -3.31 5.38
C PHE A 270 18.04 -2.33 5.34
N ASP A 271 18.49 -1.78 6.47
CA ASP A 271 19.72 -0.97 6.53
C ASP A 271 21.00 -1.81 6.71
N ASP A 272 20.87 -3.14 6.83
CA ASP A 272 22.02 -4.04 6.79
C ASP A 272 22.39 -4.33 5.32
N PRO A 273 23.50 -3.75 4.81
CA PRO A 273 23.91 -3.99 3.45
C PRO A 273 24.32 -5.44 3.22
N GLY A 274 24.72 -6.19 4.26
CA GLY A 274 25.07 -7.60 4.17
C GLY A 274 23.86 -8.49 3.92
N TYR A 275 22.74 -8.19 4.58
CA TYR A 275 21.44 -8.79 4.30
C TYR A 275 20.96 -8.43 2.90
N MET A 276 20.90 -7.13 2.56
CA MET A 276 20.41 -6.70 1.26
C MET A 276 21.27 -7.23 0.09
N PHE A 277 22.58 -7.47 0.30
CA PHE A 277 23.44 -8.07 -0.72
C PHE A 277 23.05 -9.50 -1.13
N SER A 278 22.38 -10.25 -0.24
CA SER A 278 21.92 -11.62 -0.53
C SER A 278 20.47 -11.67 -1.05
N MET A 279 19.77 -10.54 -1.13
CA MET A 279 18.38 -10.49 -1.56
C MET A 279 18.23 -10.28 -3.06
N ARG A 280 17.23 -10.94 -3.67
CA ARG A 280 16.70 -10.61 -5.00
C ARG A 280 15.56 -9.59 -4.87
N ALA A 281 15.48 -8.65 -5.81
CA ALA A 281 14.45 -7.60 -5.77
C ALA A 281 13.03 -8.18 -6.01
N ASP A 282 12.89 -9.18 -6.86
CA ASP A 282 11.63 -9.89 -7.11
C ASP A 282 11.13 -10.67 -5.90
N VAL A 283 12.01 -11.24 -5.08
CA VAL A 283 11.67 -11.87 -3.80
C VAL A 283 11.14 -10.82 -2.81
N LEU A 284 11.80 -9.66 -2.69
CA LEU A 284 11.32 -8.55 -1.86
C LEU A 284 9.94 -8.05 -2.33
N TYR A 285 9.78 -7.86 -3.64
CA TYR A 285 8.50 -7.50 -4.28
C TYR A 285 7.40 -8.51 -3.92
N ALA A 286 7.68 -9.80 -4.07
CA ALA A 286 6.72 -10.86 -3.81
C ALA A 286 6.35 -10.94 -2.32
N LYS A 287 7.32 -10.73 -1.42
CA LYS A 287 7.08 -10.66 0.03
C LYS A 287 6.14 -9.51 0.40
N ILE A 288 6.30 -8.33 -0.19
CA ILE A 288 5.40 -7.19 0.03
C ILE A 288 3.99 -7.53 -0.47
N ARG A 289 3.86 -7.99 -1.72
CA ARG A 289 2.56 -8.22 -2.36
C ARG A 289 1.80 -9.40 -1.76
N ARG A 290 2.49 -10.47 -1.38
CA ARG A 290 1.88 -11.70 -0.85
C ARG A 290 1.76 -11.69 0.68
N GLY A 291 2.65 -10.98 1.38
CA GLY A 291 2.90 -11.14 2.81
C GLY A 291 3.80 -12.35 3.11
N GLY A 292 4.36 -12.41 4.32
CA GLY A 292 5.22 -13.51 4.77
C GLY A 292 4.42 -14.55 5.57
N MET A 293 4.29 -15.77 5.05
CA MET A 293 3.57 -16.83 5.76
C MET A 293 4.31 -17.20 7.04
N GLY A 294 3.63 -17.16 8.19
CA GLY A 294 4.24 -17.47 9.49
C GLY A 294 4.94 -16.29 10.18
N THR A 295 5.20 -15.20 9.46
CA THR A 295 5.99 -14.04 9.94
C THR A 295 5.15 -12.89 10.53
N ASP A 296 3.82 -13.03 10.55
CA ASP A 296 2.83 -11.95 10.80
C ASP A 296 2.86 -10.77 9.81
N MET A 297 3.73 -10.78 8.78
CA MET A 297 3.77 -9.76 7.72
C MET A 297 2.50 -9.81 6.86
N PRO A 298 1.67 -8.74 6.85
CA PRO A 298 0.43 -8.70 6.08
C PRO A 298 0.65 -8.72 4.56
N ASN A 299 -0.40 -9.08 3.82
CA ASN A 299 -0.44 -8.93 2.36
C ASN A 299 -0.68 -7.46 1.98
N PHE A 300 0.19 -6.86 1.17
CA PHE A 300 -0.01 -5.50 0.65
C PHE A 300 -0.40 -5.46 -0.83
N GLY A 301 -0.54 -6.60 -1.50
CA GLY A 301 -0.91 -6.68 -2.92
C GLY A 301 -2.34 -6.22 -3.23
N THR A 302 -3.19 -6.09 -2.22
CA THR A 302 -4.54 -5.48 -2.34
C THR A 302 -4.57 -4.00 -1.97
N LEU A 303 -3.44 -3.45 -1.51
CA LEU A 303 -3.29 -2.04 -1.11
C LEU A 303 -2.48 -1.28 -2.16
N PHE A 304 -1.43 -1.90 -2.70
CA PHE A 304 -0.49 -1.26 -3.63
C PHE A 304 -0.53 -1.90 -5.02
N THR A 305 -0.41 -1.05 -6.03
CA THR A 305 -0.11 -1.41 -7.41
C THR A 305 1.28 -2.06 -7.50
N ARG A 306 1.57 -2.67 -8.65
CA ARG A 306 2.89 -3.28 -8.90
C ARG A 306 3.97 -2.20 -8.98
N GLU A 307 3.63 -1.06 -9.57
CA GLU A 307 4.51 0.07 -9.74
C GLU A 307 4.86 0.71 -8.38
N GLU A 308 3.88 0.91 -7.50
CA GLU A 308 4.12 1.34 -6.10
C GLU A 308 4.95 0.32 -5.32
N THR A 309 4.72 -0.98 -5.54
CA THR A 309 5.53 -2.03 -4.90
C THR A 309 6.98 -2.00 -5.37
N TRP A 310 7.23 -1.83 -6.67
CA TRP A 310 8.60 -1.67 -7.17
C TRP A 310 9.29 -0.43 -6.60
N ALA A 311 8.56 0.70 -6.48
CA ALA A 311 9.10 1.89 -5.84
C ALA A 311 9.46 1.65 -4.36
N LEU A 312 8.66 0.86 -3.63
CA LEU A 312 9.02 0.45 -2.27
C LEU A 312 10.29 -0.40 -2.24
N VAL A 313 10.45 -1.36 -3.15
CA VAL A 313 11.68 -2.17 -3.26
C VAL A 313 12.89 -1.31 -3.58
N ASP A 314 12.76 -0.36 -4.50
CA ASP A 314 13.79 0.64 -4.81
C ASP A 314 14.15 1.45 -3.55
N TYR A 315 13.16 1.85 -2.75
CA TYR A 315 13.42 2.51 -1.47
C TYR A 315 14.16 1.62 -0.46
N LEU A 316 13.93 0.30 -0.42
CA LEU A 316 14.71 -0.59 0.44
C LEU A 316 16.20 -0.60 0.08
N TRP A 317 16.54 -0.50 -1.21
CA TRP A 317 17.93 -0.39 -1.65
C TRP A 317 18.59 0.92 -1.21
N LEU A 318 17.84 2.03 -1.18
CA LEU A 318 18.31 3.31 -0.61
C LEU A 318 18.67 3.19 0.87
N LEU A 319 17.87 2.47 1.66
CA LEU A 319 18.13 2.28 3.09
C LEU A 319 19.48 1.57 3.33
N ALA A 320 19.82 0.58 2.50
CA ALA A 320 21.08 -0.17 2.62
C ALA A 320 22.31 0.56 2.08
N PHE A 321 22.21 1.22 0.92
CA PHE A 321 23.38 1.68 0.18
C PHE A 321 23.59 3.20 0.18
N GLU A 322 22.58 3.98 0.56
CA GLU A 322 22.68 5.44 0.72
C GLU A 322 21.94 5.96 1.98
N PRO A 323 22.24 5.43 3.19
CA PRO A 323 21.49 5.76 4.41
C PRO A 323 21.54 7.26 4.77
N THR A 324 22.57 7.99 4.35
CA THR A 324 22.72 9.43 4.60
C THR A 324 21.72 10.30 3.83
N LEU A 325 20.99 9.75 2.86
CA LEU A 325 19.91 10.47 2.17
C LEU A 325 18.57 10.39 2.91
N ASN A 326 18.50 9.62 4.00
CA ASN A 326 17.27 9.31 4.72
C ASN A 326 17.17 10.03 6.09
N GLU A 327 18.09 10.97 6.39
CA GLU A 327 18.11 11.82 7.60
C GLU A 327 17.60 13.26 7.36
#